data_AF-A0AAW7TC52-F1
#
_entry.id   AF-A0AAW7TC52-F1
#
_cell.length_a   1.000
_cell.length_b   1.000
_cell.length_c   1.000
_cell.angle_alpha   90.00
_cell.angle_beta   90.00
_cell.angle_gamma   90.00
#
_symmetry.space_group_name_H-M   'P 1'
#
loop_
_entity.id
_entity.type
_entity.pdbx_description
1 polymer ?
#
loop_
_entity_poly.entity_id
_entity_poly.type
_entity_poly.pdbx_seq_one_letter_code
_entity_poly.pdbx_strand_id
1 'polypeptide(L)'
;MERKVKSTHEYDAQIARANEANALLSNPILNEVLDKMESEATQKMIDSLDQAQRELQWHKVRAVKDFKQELKMISATGRIAAEKKKTAGSQ
;
A
#
# COMPACT_ATOMS: atom_id res chain seq x y z
N MET A 1 9.00 4.57 -33.47
CA MET A 1 7.58 4.57 -33.07
C MET A 1 7.28 3.69 -31.85
N GLU A 2 7.97 2.55 -31.68
CA GLU A 2 7.66 1.56 -30.63
C GLU A 2 7.91 2.00 -29.17
N ARG A 3 8.85 2.92 -28.91
CA ARG A 3 9.18 3.36 -27.53
C ARG A 3 8.07 4.20 -26.88
N LYS A 4 7.34 5.03 -27.65
CA LYS A 4 6.24 5.86 -27.12
C LYS A 4 5.04 4.98 -26.68
N VAL A 5 4.72 3.94 -27.44
CA VAL A 5 3.59 3.03 -27.17
C VAL A 5 3.83 2.16 -25.91
N LYS A 6 5.05 1.64 -25.73
CA LYS A 6 5.43 0.91 -24.50
C LYS A 6 5.34 1.79 -23.25
N SER A 7 5.81 3.03 -23.35
CA SER A 7 5.79 4.00 -22.24
C SER A 7 4.37 4.39 -21.80
N THR A 8 3.43 4.58 -22.72
CA THR A 8 2.04 4.90 -22.37
C THR A 8 1.31 3.74 -21.68
N HIS A 9 1.60 2.50 -22.09
CA HIS A 9 1.00 1.31 -21.47
C HIS A 9 1.49 1.09 -20.04
N GLU A 10 2.77 1.37 -19.77
CA GLU A 10 3.35 1.30 -18.42
C GLU A 10 2.74 2.35 -17.48
N TYR A 11 2.49 3.58 -17.96
CA TYR A 11 1.80 4.59 -17.16
C TYR A 11 0.36 4.18 -16.84
N ASP A 12 -0.37 3.61 -17.80
CA ASP A 12 -1.73 3.15 -17.59
C ASP A 12 -1.83 2.02 -16.57
N ALA A 13 -0.90 1.06 -16.61
CA ALA A 13 -0.83 0.01 -15.60
C ALA A 13 -0.54 0.56 -14.19
N GLN A 14 0.35 1.55 -14.07
CA GLN A 14 0.68 2.19 -12.78
C GLN A 14 -0.50 3.01 -12.23
N ILE A 15 -1.25 3.71 -13.09
CA ILE A 15 -2.44 4.47 -12.70
C ILE A 15 -3.55 3.52 -12.25
N ALA A 16 -3.79 2.42 -12.96
CA ALA A 16 -4.79 1.43 -12.58
C ALA A 16 -4.50 0.82 -11.20
N ARG A 17 -3.27 0.38 -10.94
CA ARG A 17 -2.86 -0.14 -9.62
C ARG A 17 -3.00 0.89 -8.50
N ALA A 18 -2.72 2.16 -8.78
CA ALA A 18 -2.92 3.22 -7.79
C ALA A 18 -4.39 3.47 -7.49
N ASN A 19 -5.29 3.35 -8.47
CA ASN A 19 -6.73 3.45 -8.23
C ASN A 19 -7.22 2.31 -7.33
N GLU A 20 -6.73 1.08 -7.54
CA GLU A 20 -7.02 -0.07 -6.66
C GLU A 20 -6.47 0.18 -5.25
N ALA A 21 -5.22 0.62 -5.11
CA ALA A 21 -4.62 0.93 -3.82
C ALA A 21 -5.39 2.04 -3.08
N ASN A 22 -5.86 3.07 -3.80
CA ASN A 22 -6.69 4.14 -3.26
C ASN A 22 -8.06 3.63 -2.80
N ALA A 23 -8.68 2.71 -3.55
CA ALA A 23 -9.94 2.09 -3.14
C ALA A 23 -9.76 1.28 -1.85
N LEU A 24 -8.64 0.58 -1.69
CA LEU A 24 -8.31 -0.13 -0.44
C LEU A 24 -8.03 0.84 0.70
N LEU A 25 -7.21 1.88 0.49
CA LEU A 25 -6.88 2.89 1.51
C LEU A 25 -8.10 3.70 1.98
N SER A 26 -9.10 3.87 1.12
CA SER A 26 -10.35 4.57 1.45
C SER A 26 -11.45 3.64 1.97
N ASN A 27 -11.22 2.33 2.01
CA ASN A 27 -12.20 1.37 2.52
C ASN A 27 -12.24 1.42 4.06
N PRO A 28 -13.35 1.88 4.66
CA PRO A 28 -13.44 2.05 6.10
C PRO A 28 -13.38 0.71 6.86
N ILE A 29 -13.99 -0.34 6.30
CA ILE A 29 -14.01 -1.68 6.90
C ILE A 29 -12.61 -2.28 6.92
N LEU A 30 -11.87 -2.17 5.82
CA LEU A 30 -10.49 -2.67 5.75
C LEU A 30 -9.60 -1.94 6.76
N ASN A 31 -9.69 -0.62 6.83
CA ASN A 31 -8.90 0.17 7.77
C ASN A 31 -9.21 -0.20 9.23
N GLU A 32 -10.49 -0.34 9.58
CA GLU A 32 -10.90 -0.76 10.93
C GLU A 32 -10.34 -2.15 11.26
N VAL A 33 -10.42 -3.11 10.33
CA VAL A 33 -9.88 -4.46 10.52
C VAL A 33 -8.37 -4.42 10.74
N LEU A 34 -7.64 -3.67 9.92
CA LEU A 34 -6.19 -3.55 10.04
C LEU A 34 -5.78 -2.87 11.36
N ASP A 35 -6.49 -1.82 11.77
CA ASP A 35 -6.24 -1.12 13.05
C ASP A 35 -6.52 -2.04 14.23
N LYS A 36 -7.60 -2.83 14.16
CA LYS A 36 -7.91 -3.83 15.19
C LYS A 36 -6.85 -4.92 15.26
N MET A 37 -6.40 -5.45 14.12
CA MET A 37 -5.32 -6.43 14.07
C MET A 37 -4.01 -5.90 14.69
N GLU A 38 -3.66 -4.64 14.38
CA GLU A 38 -2.50 -3.97 14.94
C GLU A 38 -2.62 -3.80 16.47
N SER A 39 -3.77 -3.33 16.94
CA SER A 39 -4.05 -3.13 18.37
C SER A 39 -4.04 -4.45 19.15
N GLU A 40 -4.72 -5.49 18.65
CA GLU A 40 -4.75 -6.81 19.29
C GLU A 40 -3.38 -7.47 19.35
N ALA A 41 -2.59 -7.38 18.27
CA ALA A 41 -1.23 -7.91 18.26
C ALA A 41 -0.33 -7.13 19.23
N THR A 42 -0.45 -5.80 19.28
CA THR A 42 0.30 -4.96 20.23
C THR A 42 -0.05 -5.33 21.67
N GLN A 43 -1.32 -5.51 22.00
CA GLN A 43 -1.74 -5.90 23.34
C GLN A 43 -1.20 -7.28 23.72
N LYS A 44 -1.34 -8.29 22.84
CA LYS A 44 -0.78 -9.62 23.06
C LYS A 44 0.75 -9.63 23.20
N MET A 45 1.43 -8.72 22.52
CA MET A 45 2.88 -8.53 22.64
C MET A 45 3.26 -7.99 24.03
N ILE A 46 2.49 -7.03 24.56
CA ILE A 46 2.70 -6.47 25.91
C ILE A 46 2.41 -7.51 26.99
N ASP A 47 1.32 -8.27 26.83
CA ASP A 47 0.85 -9.23 27.84
C ASP A 47 1.69 -10.52 27.88
N SER A 48 2.45 -10.82 26.82
CA SER A 48 3.21 -12.06 26.72
C SER A 48 4.54 -12.00 27.47
N LEU A 49 4.74 -12.95 28.38
CA LEU A 49 6.03 -13.20 29.04
C LEU A 49 6.99 -14.01 28.16
N ASP A 50 6.47 -14.83 27.24
CA ASP A 50 7.28 -15.61 26.30
C ASP A 50 7.82 -14.73 25.16
N GLN A 51 9.13 -14.81 24.94
CA GLN A 51 9.84 -14.05 23.93
C GLN A 51 9.41 -14.44 22.51
N ALA A 52 9.22 -15.74 22.23
CA ALA A 52 8.85 -16.19 20.89
C ALA A 52 7.44 -15.69 20.52
N GLN A 53 6.50 -15.72 21.47
CA GLN A 53 5.18 -15.10 21.29
C GLN A 53 5.26 -13.59 21.07
N ARG A 54 6.12 -12.87 21.80
CA ARG A 54 6.32 -11.42 21.58
C ARG A 54 6.82 -11.12 20.17
N GLU A 55 7.84 -11.84 19.72
CA GLU A 55 8.39 -11.71 18.36
C GLU A 55 7.34 -11.99 17.29
N LEU A 56 6.54 -13.05 17.47
CA LEU A 56 5.43 -13.36 16.57
C LEU A 56 4.42 -12.20 16.47
N GLN A 57 4.02 -11.61 17.60
CA GLN A 57 3.08 -10.48 17.55
C GLN A 57 3.72 -9.22 16.97
N TRP A 58 5.01 -8.97 17.25
CA TRP A 58 5.76 -7.88 16.63
C TRP A 58 5.77 -7.99 15.11
N HIS A 59 6.01 -9.18 14.56
CA HIS A 59 5.96 -9.43 13.12
C HIS A 59 4.58 -9.14 12.53
N LYS A 60 3.49 -9.44 13.25
CA LYS A 60 2.12 -9.11 12.80
C LYS A 60 1.88 -7.60 12.76
N VAL A 61 2.26 -6.87 13.82
CA VAL A 61 2.18 -5.40 13.85
C VAL A 61 2.95 -4.80 12.68
N ARG A 62 4.16 -5.31 12.44
CA ARG A 62 5.01 -4.86 11.33
C ARG A 62 4.36 -5.15 9.98
N ALA A 63 3.84 -6.34 9.76
CA ALA A 63 3.18 -6.70 8.50
C ALA A 63 1.98 -5.78 8.18
N VAL A 64 1.18 -5.41 9.17
CA VAL A 64 0.07 -4.46 8.98
C VAL A 64 0.58 -3.08 8.59
N LYS A 65 1.63 -2.58 9.26
CA LYS A 65 2.23 -1.27 8.95
C LYS A 65 2.86 -1.26 7.57
N ASP A 66 3.62 -2.30 7.23
CA ASP A 66 4.29 -2.45 5.94
C ASP A 66 3.25 -2.52 4.81
N PHE A 67 2.17 -3.27 4.98
CA PHE A 67 1.07 -3.33 4.02
C PHE A 67 0.41 -1.96 3.77
N LYS A 68 0.06 -1.23 4.85
CA LYS A 68 -0.49 0.14 4.73
C LYS A 68 0.49 1.07 4.00
N GLN A 69 1.79 0.93 4.27
CA GLN A 69 2.83 1.73 3.64
C GLN A 69 2.99 1.39 2.16
N GLU A 70 2.95 0.11 1.78
CA GLU A 70 3.00 -0.33 0.37
C GLU A 70 1.83 0.24 -0.43
N LEU A 71 0.61 0.20 0.10
CA LEU A 71 -0.55 0.82 -0.56
C LEU A 71 -0.34 2.32 -0.80
N LYS A 72 0.22 3.05 0.17
CA LYS A 72 0.55 4.48 0.03
C LYS A 72 1.62 4.71 -1.05
N MET A 73 2.64 3.85 -1.11
CA MET A 73 3.67 3.94 -2.14
C MET A 73 3.09 3.69 -3.54
N ILE A 74 2.27 2.65 -3.72
CA ILE A 74 1.60 2.34 -4.99
C ILE A 74 0.73 3.53 -5.44
N SER A 75 -0.07 4.09 -4.52
CA SER A 75 -0.87 5.29 -4.77
C SER A 75 -0.03 6.47 -5.25
N ALA A 76 1.07 6.78 -4.55
CA ALA A 76 1.98 7.85 -4.90
C ALA A 76 2.65 7.63 -6.27
N THR A 77 3.06 6.40 -6.58
CA THR A 77 3.63 6.04 -7.88
C THR A 77 2.64 6.29 -9.02
N GLY A 78 1.38 5.89 -8.88
CA GLY A 78 0.38 6.15 -9.92
C GLY A 78 0.03 7.63 -10.09
N ARG A 79 0.09 8.44 -9.01
CA ARG A 79 -0.03 9.90 -9.13
C ARG A 79 1.08 10.48 -10.01
N ILE A 80 2.34 10.08 -9.77
CA ILE A 80 3.49 10.50 -10.57
C ILE A 80 3.33 10.03 -12.03
N ALA A 81 2.83 8.80 -12.26
CA ALA A 81 2.55 8.29 -13.59
C ALA A 81 1.48 9.11 -14.33
N ALA A 82 0.40 9.47 -13.65
CA ALA A 82 -0.66 10.33 -14.20
C ALA A 82 -0.14 11.72 -14.59
N GLU A 83 0.69 12.33 -13.74
CA GLU A 83 1.34 13.62 -14.03
C GLU A 83 2.24 13.53 -15.27
N LYS A 84 3.08 12.48 -15.36
CA LYS A 84 3.97 12.24 -16.51
C LYS A 84 3.20 11.94 -17.81
N LYS A 85 2.09 11.21 -17.74
CA LYS A 85 1.25 10.93 -18.92
C LYS A 85 0.65 12.21 -19.50
N LYS A 86 0.18 13.13 -18.65
CA LYS A 86 -0.37 14.43 -19.09
C LYS A 86 0.67 15.29 -19.81
N THR A 87 1.89 15.37 -19.27
CA THR A 87 2.97 16.17 -19.87
C THR A 87 3.49 15.54 -21.15
N ALA A 88 3.55 14.20 -21.24
CA ALA A 88 3.97 13.50 -22.47
C ALA A 88 2.97 13.59 -23.63
N GLY A 89 1.68 13.81 -23.35
CA GLY A 89 0.65 14.02 -24.37
C GLY A 89 0.45 15.49 -24.79
N SER A 90 1.10 16.43 -24.10
CA SER A 90 1.04 17.88 -24.38
C SER A 90 2.24 18.37 -25.21
N GLN A 91 3.08 17.46 -25.69
CA GLN A 91 4.23 17.68 -26.59
C GLN A 91 4.06 16.92 -27.90
#